data_AF-A0A970GEG9-F1
#
_entry.id   AF-A0A970GEG9-F1
#
_cell.length_a   1.000
_cell.length_b   1.000
_cell.length_c   1.000
_cell.angle_alpha   90.00
_cell.angle_beta   90.00
_cell.angle_gamma   90.00
#
_symmetry.space_group_name_H-M   'P 1'
#
loop_
_entity.id
_entity.type
_entity.pdbx_description
1 polymer ?
#
loop_
_entity_poly.entity_id
_entity_poly.type
_entity_poly.pdbx_seq_one_letter_code
_entity_poly.pdbx_strand_id
1 'polypeptide(L)'
;LIRNFMLMRLEGDIQKRLYEDYWRPMEVEFGQEAYSSYFDSFMRHYLTMKTGNIPNINAVYEEFKKYFYNSQRDNEEELKKLKKYAAYFCAMALDKEEDKELKEAFSDLRELKVDVSYPLLLELYNDYKIGILSKNDFIEIIRLIESYVFRRAVCGIPTNSLNKTFASFGKSIIKEKYLESVKAHFNKMTSYRRFPNDEEFVTELTCRDLYNFRSRSYWLRRLENHDRKERVNVSEYTIEHILPQNNDLNLDWRRALGPDWEKIQQKYVHTIGNLTLTGYNTEYSDKFFTDKRDMKGGFRESPLKLNRGLANLETWNEETILQRAENLAKEALKVWQYPQLDQTILEQYSKKEETLTEYSIDSYEYLNEGKAKDLFEKLRKEVLSLDPEISEEYLKLYIAYKLETNVVDVVPQKDKLKLYINIKYNELNDPKELCRDVSQTGHWGNGDVELILSSEEDIAYVINLVRQAIEKQYGNGESI
;
A
#
# COMPACT_ATOMS: atom_id res chain seq x y z
N LEU A 1 -23.16 2.93 20.03
CA LEU A 1 -24.41 3.25 19.28
C LEU A 1 -24.97 2.06 18.51
N ILE A 2 -24.13 1.31 17.77
CA ILE A 2 -24.53 0.16 16.95
C ILE A 2 -25.26 -0.93 17.77
N ARG A 3 -24.75 -1.28 18.97
CA ARG A 3 -25.43 -2.19 19.92
C ARG A 3 -26.90 -1.84 20.12
N ASN A 4 -27.15 -0.58 20.45
CA ASN A 4 -28.48 -0.09 20.78
C ASN A 4 -29.38 -0.16 19.55
N PHE A 5 -28.86 0.21 18.37
CA PHE A 5 -29.59 0.10 17.11
C PHE A 5 -30.01 -1.34 16.79
N MET A 6 -29.11 -2.30 16.97
CA MET A 6 -29.36 -3.72 16.67
C MET A 6 -30.29 -4.43 17.66
N LEU A 7 -30.39 -3.94 18.91
CA LEU A 7 -31.03 -4.69 20.00
C LEU A 7 -32.24 -3.97 20.61
N MET A 8 -32.22 -2.64 20.78
CA MET A 8 -33.25 -1.93 21.58
C MET A 8 -34.61 -1.79 20.90
N ARG A 9 -34.74 -2.20 19.63
CA ARG A 9 -36.01 -2.18 18.88
C ARG A 9 -36.73 -3.52 18.90
N LEU A 10 -36.16 -4.51 19.59
CA LEU A 10 -36.68 -5.88 19.66
C LEU A 10 -37.43 -6.07 20.98
N GLU A 11 -38.35 -7.04 21.01
CA GLU A 11 -39.05 -7.43 22.23
C GLU A 11 -38.07 -7.97 23.29
N GLY A 12 -38.41 -7.81 24.57
CA GLY A 12 -37.47 -8.04 25.69
C GLY A 12 -36.79 -9.41 25.69
N ASP A 13 -37.52 -10.48 25.42
CA ASP A 13 -36.96 -11.84 25.41
C ASP A 13 -36.02 -12.06 24.21
N ILE A 14 -36.38 -11.54 23.03
CA ILE A 14 -35.55 -11.60 21.83
C ILE A 14 -34.29 -10.74 22.02
N GLN A 15 -34.44 -9.53 22.55
CA GLN A 15 -33.34 -8.63 22.85
C GLN A 15 -32.31 -9.29 23.79
N LYS A 16 -32.79 -9.91 24.88
CA LYS A 16 -31.92 -10.59 25.85
C LYS A 16 -31.17 -11.74 25.19
N ARG A 17 -31.87 -12.59 24.45
CA ARG A 17 -31.27 -13.73 23.73
C ARG A 17 -30.20 -13.26 22.75
N LEU A 18 -30.50 -12.31 21.87
CA LEU A 18 -29.54 -11.83 20.88
C LEU A 18 -28.32 -11.13 21.51
N TYR A 19 -28.52 -10.45 22.65
CA TYR A 19 -27.42 -9.88 23.42
C TYR A 19 -26.52 -10.99 24.00
N GLU A 20 -27.10 -11.98 24.68
CA GLU A 20 -26.36 -13.06 25.34
C GLU A 20 -25.67 -14.02 24.35
N ASP A 21 -26.32 -14.32 23.22
CA ASP A 21 -25.82 -15.28 22.23
C ASP A 21 -24.78 -14.68 21.28
N TYR A 22 -24.95 -13.39 20.91
CA TYR A 22 -24.16 -12.77 19.84
C TYR A 22 -23.34 -11.57 20.29
N TRP A 23 -23.97 -10.55 20.88
CA TRP A 23 -23.27 -9.29 21.16
C TRP A 23 -22.28 -9.39 22.32
N ARG A 24 -22.70 -9.97 23.44
CA ARG A 24 -21.85 -10.10 24.64
C ARG A 24 -20.63 -10.99 24.38
N PRO A 25 -20.72 -12.15 23.71
CA PRO A 25 -19.54 -12.93 23.35
C PRO A 25 -18.56 -12.13 22.49
N MET A 26 -19.04 -11.29 21.57
CA MET A 26 -18.20 -10.38 20.79
C MET A 26 -17.51 -9.34 21.69
N GLU A 27 -18.22 -8.69 22.62
CA GLU A 27 -17.61 -7.75 23.60
C GLU A 27 -16.49 -8.42 24.41
N VAL A 28 -16.72 -9.65 24.87
CA VAL A 28 -15.73 -10.46 25.61
C VAL A 28 -14.55 -10.83 24.72
N GLU A 29 -14.78 -11.14 23.45
CA GLU A 29 -13.74 -11.50 22.49
C GLU A 29 -12.82 -10.32 22.16
N PHE A 30 -13.29 -9.09 22.17
CA PHE A 30 -12.37 -7.94 22.12
C PHE A 30 -11.60 -7.77 23.43
N GLY A 31 -12.27 -7.98 24.57
CA GLY A 31 -11.78 -7.54 25.88
C GLY A 31 -12.09 -6.06 26.11
N GLN A 32 -12.21 -5.63 27.37
CA GLN A 32 -12.75 -4.31 27.70
C GLN A 32 -11.99 -3.14 27.06
N GLU A 33 -10.67 -3.12 27.19
CA GLU A 33 -9.83 -2.02 26.68
C GLU A 33 -9.83 -1.99 25.15
N ALA A 34 -9.57 -3.13 24.51
CA ALA A 34 -9.52 -3.19 23.05
C ALA A 34 -10.89 -2.97 22.41
N TYR A 35 -12.00 -3.32 23.07
CA TYR A 35 -13.33 -3.01 22.57
C TYR A 35 -13.54 -1.49 22.45
N SER A 36 -13.14 -0.72 23.45
CA SER A 36 -13.25 0.74 23.41
C SER A 36 -12.39 1.39 22.34
N SER A 37 -11.21 0.83 22.05
CA SER A 37 -10.25 1.43 21.10
C SER A 37 -10.41 0.94 19.66
N TYR A 38 -10.80 -0.32 19.44
CA TYR A 38 -10.76 -0.96 18.12
C TYR A 38 -12.13 -1.27 17.52
N PHE A 39 -13.22 -1.21 18.28
CA PHE A 39 -14.53 -1.62 17.75
C PHE A 39 -14.98 -0.77 16.54
N ASP A 40 -14.79 0.55 16.57
CA ASP A 40 -15.15 1.42 15.45
C ASP A 40 -14.25 1.18 14.22
N SER A 41 -12.97 0.87 14.43
CA SER A 41 -12.05 0.44 13.36
C SER A 41 -12.49 -0.88 12.75
N PHE A 42 -12.82 -1.88 13.57
CA PHE A 42 -13.39 -3.15 13.11
C PHE A 42 -14.64 -2.92 12.27
N MET A 43 -15.59 -2.12 12.76
CA MET A 43 -16.83 -1.83 12.04
C MET A 43 -16.57 -1.12 10.72
N ARG A 44 -15.61 -0.18 10.68
CA ARG A 44 -15.16 0.44 9.43
C ARG A 44 -14.64 -0.60 8.44
N HIS A 45 -13.75 -1.50 8.86
CA HIS A 45 -13.21 -2.55 7.98
C HIS A 45 -14.29 -3.54 7.52
N TYR A 46 -15.20 -3.92 8.42
CA TYR A 46 -16.34 -4.78 8.11
C TYR A 46 -17.23 -4.15 7.03
N LEU A 47 -17.58 -2.88 7.17
CA LEU A 47 -18.36 -2.15 6.18
C LEU A 47 -17.62 -2.00 4.85
N THR A 48 -16.31 -1.73 4.87
CA THR A 48 -15.48 -1.69 3.66
C THR A 48 -15.54 -3.01 2.92
N MET A 49 -15.35 -4.14 3.61
CA MET A 49 -15.44 -5.47 3.02
C MET A 49 -16.84 -5.74 2.44
N LYS A 50 -17.91 -5.33 3.13
CA LYS A 50 -19.29 -5.60 2.70
C LYS A 50 -19.80 -4.70 1.58
N THR A 51 -19.31 -3.47 1.48
CA THR A 51 -19.87 -2.45 0.57
C THR A 51 -18.88 -2.02 -0.52
N GLY A 52 -17.58 -2.27 -0.34
CA GLY A 52 -16.52 -1.72 -1.17
C GLY A 52 -16.24 -0.23 -0.92
N ASN A 53 -17.05 0.45 -0.10
CA ASN A 53 -16.89 1.85 0.25
C ASN A 53 -16.20 1.97 1.60
N ILE A 54 -15.28 2.92 1.75
CA ILE A 54 -14.52 3.13 2.99
C ILE A 54 -15.21 4.22 3.81
N PRO A 55 -15.91 3.88 4.92
CA PRO A 55 -16.57 4.89 5.74
C PRO A 55 -15.55 5.81 6.40
N ASN A 56 -15.95 7.07 6.63
CA ASN A 56 -15.27 7.92 7.60
C ASN A 56 -15.44 7.31 9.00
N ILE A 57 -14.35 7.23 9.78
CA ILE A 57 -14.35 6.60 11.12
C ILE A 57 -15.39 7.24 12.06
N ASN A 58 -15.60 8.56 11.95
CA ASN A 58 -16.57 9.30 12.76
C ASN A 58 -18.02 9.07 12.32
N ALA A 59 -18.24 8.51 11.13
CA ALA A 59 -19.56 8.27 10.54
C ALA A 59 -19.94 6.78 10.48
N VAL A 60 -19.13 5.88 11.06
CA VAL A 60 -19.32 4.42 11.01
C VAL A 60 -20.73 3.99 11.43
N TYR A 61 -21.27 4.61 12.48
CA TYR A 61 -22.63 4.30 12.94
C TYR A 61 -23.71 4.63 11.90
N GLU A 62 -23.63 5.81 11.26
CA GLU A 62 -24.61 6.22 10.26
C GLU A 62 -24.48 5.42 8.97
N GLU A 63 -23.26 5.11 8.53
CA GLU A 63 -23.02 4.23 7.39
C GLU A 63 -23.50 2.80 7.66
N PHE A 64 -23.32 2.28 8.88
CA PHE A 64 -23.87 0.99 9.27
C PHE A 64 -25.41 0.97 9.18
N LYS A 65 -26.09 2.02 9.64
CA LYS A 65 -27.56 2.12 9.53
C LYS A 65 -28.02 2.09 8.07
N LYS A 66 -27.38 2.87 7.19
CA LYS A 66 -27.68 2.89 5.75
C LYS A 66 -27.49 1.49 5.15
N TYR A 67 -26.36 0.86 5.44
CA TYR A 67 -26.04 -0.50 5.00
C TYR A 67 -27.12 -1.52 5.42
N PHE A 68 -27.54 -1.47 6.69
CA PHE A 68 -28.52 -2.39 7.25
C PHE A 68 -29.88 -2.26 6.58
N TYR A 69 -30.41 -1.04 6.44
CA TYR A 69 -31.73 -0.81 5.84
C TYR A 69 -31.77 -1.07 4.34
N ASN A 70 -30.75 -0.63 3.60
CA ASN A 70 -30.71 -0.80 2.14
C ASN A 70 -30.70 -2.28 1.73
N SER A 71 -30.23 -3.15 2.63
CA SER A 71 -30.11 -4.58 2.39
C SER A 71 -31.27 -5.42 2.96
N GLN A 72 -32.31 -4.79 3.55
CA GLN A 72 -33.44 -5.46 4.23
C GLN A 72 -33.01 -6.64 5.13
N ARG A 73 -31.98 -6.43 5.94
CA ARG A 73 -31.37 -7.52 6.72
C ARG A 73 -32.13 -7.82 8.00
N ASP A 74 -32.07 -9.08 8.40
CA ASP A 74 -32.51 -9.53 9.71
C ASP A 74 -31.45 -9.22 10.79
N ASN A 75 -31.93 -8.82 11.98
CA ASN A 75 -31.08 -8.43 13.10
C ASN A 75 -30.21 -9.60 13.58
N GLU A 76 -30.78 -10.80 13.70
CA GLU A 76 -30.06 -11.97 14.20
C GLU A 76 -29.00 -12.44 13.21
N GLU A 77 -29.34 -12.51 11.92
CA GLU A 77 -28.37 -12.88 10.87
C GLU A 77 -27.21 -11.89 10.75
N GLU A 78 -27.46 -10.61 10.91
CA GLU A 78 -26.39 -9.61 10.90
C GLU A 78 -25.53 -9.69 12.17
N LEU A 79 -26.13 -9.93 13.34
CA LEU A 79 -25.38 -10.15 14.59
C LEU A 79 -24.49 -11.40 14.54
N LYS A 80 -24.98 -12.50 13.93
CA LYS A 80 -24.17 -13.71 13.68
C LYS A 80 -22.93 -13.37 12.83
N LYS A 81 -23.10 -12.59 11.77
CA LYS A 81 -22.00 -12.14 10.91
C LYS A 81 -21.03 -11.25 11.67
N LEU A 82 -21.52 -10.25 12.41
CA LEU A 82 -20.68 -9.35 13.20
C LEU A 82 -19.83 -10.13 14.21
N LYS A 83 -20.43 -11.04 14.99
CA LYS A 83 -19.70 -11.91 15.92
C LYS A 83 -18.61 -12.72 15.22
N LYS A 84 -18.94 -13.33 14.07
CA LYS A 84 -17.99 -14.12 13.28
C LYS A 84 -16.79 -13.29 12.81
N TYR A 85 -17.02 -12.15 12.17
CA TYR A 85 -15.94 -11.31 11.66
C TYR A 85 -15.19 -10.56 12.76
N ALA A 86 -15.83 -10.27 13.89
CA ALA A 86 -15.17 -9.76 15.08
C ALA A 86 -14.13 -10.76 15.62
N ALA A 87 -14.46 -12.05 15.67
CA ALA A 87 -13.50 -13.08 16.07
C ALA A 87 -12.29 -13.11 15.13
N TYR A 88 -12.50 -12.99 13.81
CA TYR A 88 -11.43 -12.92 12.83
C TYR A 88 -10.57 -11.66 13.01
N PHE A 89 -11.20 -10.52 13.27
CA PHE A 89 -10.51 -9.28 13.60
C PHE A 89 -9.66 -9.43 14.85
N CYS A 90 -10.19 -10.03 15.93
CA CYS A 90 -9.43 -10.23 17.16
C CYS A 90 -8.24 -11.17 16.94
N ALA A 91 -8.41 -12.23 16.14
CA ALA A 91 -7.31 -13.13 15.78
C ALA A 91 -6.16 -12.38 15.07
N MET A 92 -6.48 -11.57 14.06
CA MET A 92 -5.48 -10.87 13.26
C MET A 92 -4.92 -9.60 13.90
N ALA A 93 -5.75 -8.81 14.59
CA ALA A 93 -5.41 -7.46 15.08
C ALA A 93 -5.06 -7.43 16.57
N LEU A 94 -5.55 -8.38 17.38
CA LEU A 94 -5.40 -8.40 18.83
C LEU A 94 -4.61 -9.62 19.35
N ASP A 95 -3.81 -10.24 18.48
CA ASP A 95 -2.93 -11.37 18.80
C ASP A 95 -3.63 -12.64 19.36
N LYS A 96 -4.91 -12.81 19.04
CA LYS A 96 -5.72 -13.96 19.48
C LYS A 96 -5.70 -15.16 18.55
N GLU A 97 -4.92 -15.14 17.48
CA GLU A 97 -4.76 -16.31 16.61
C GLU A 97 -4.11 -17.47 17.38
N GLU A 98 -4.63 -18.68 17.17
CA GLU A 98 -4.15 -19.90 17.83
C GLU A 98 -3.13 -20.63 16.97
N ASP A 99 -3.30 -20.61 15.65
CA ASP A 99 -2.34 -21.22 14.74
C ASP A 99 -1.03 -20.44 14.73
N LYS A 100 0.07 -21.10 15.07
CA LYS A 100 1.38 -20.46 15.25
C LYS A 100 1.85 -19.71 14.00
N GLU A 101 1.70 -20.29 12.81
CA GLU A 101 2.23 -19.69 11.58
C GLU A 101 1.41 -18.48 11.14
N LEU A 102 0.07 -18.57 11.26
CA LEU A 102 -0.82 -17.42 11.02
C LEU A 102 -0.60 -16.33 12.06
N LYS A 103 -0.47 -16.69 13.34
CA LYS A 103 -0.20 -15.75 14.42
C LYS A 103 1.08 -14.94 14.15
N GLU A 104 2.13 -15.62 13.72
CA GLU A 104 3.40 -14.99 13.33
C GLU A 104 3.22 -14.04 12.13
N ALA A 105 2.51 -14.47 11.09
CA ALA A 105 2.26 -13.65 9.91
C ALA A 105 1.45 -12.37 10.25
N PHE A 106 0.41 -12.49 11.08
CA PHE A 106 -0.34 -11.33 11.55
C PHE A 106 0.46 -10.43 12.48
N SER A 107 1.32 -10.98 13.34
CA SER A 107 2.21 -10.19 14.17
C SER A 107 3.15 -9.32 13.35
N ASP A 108 3.68 -9.86 12.25
CA ASP A 108 4.55 -9.12 11.35
C ASP A 108 3.79 -8.00 10.62
N LEU A 109 2.55 -8.24 10.17
CA LEU A 109 1.69 -7.20 9.59
C LEU A 109 1.32 -6.09 10.58
N ARG A 110 0.97 -6.44 11.83
CA ARG A 110 0.63 -5.45 12.87
C ARG A 110 1.80 -4.52 13.14
N GLU A 111 3.00 -5.07 13.17
CA GLU A 111 4.18 -4.27 13.44
C GLU A 111 4.62 -3.39 12.26
N LEU A 112 4.38 -3.84 11.02
CA LEU A 112 4.48 -2.99 9.85
C LEU A 112 3.33 -1.95 9.76
N LYS A 113 2.27 -2.11 10.56
CA LYS A 113 1.06 -1.29 10.59
C LYS A 113 0.30 -1.33 9.25
N VAL A 114 -0.06 -2.52 8.80
CA VAL A 114 -0.81 -2.75 7.55
C VAL A 114 -2.32 -2.93 7.80
N ASP A 115 -2.90 -2.10 8.67
CA ASP A 115 -4.34 -2.12 9.02
C ASP A 115 -5.25 -1.85 7.83
N VAL A 116 -4.77 -1.09 6.83
CA VAL A 116 -5.46 -0.84 5.56
C VAL A 116 -5.79 -2.11 4.78
N SER A 117 -5.09 -3.23 5.02
CA SER A 117 -5.36 -4.53 4.40
C SER A 117 -6.46 -5.34 5.09
N TYR A 118 -6.91 -4.93 6.27
CA TYR A 118 -7.85 -5.69 7.09
C TYR A 118 -9.21 -5.99 6.41
N PRO A 119 -9.80 -5.11 5.57
CA PRO A 119 -11.03 -5.47 4.86
C PRO A 119 -10.84 -6.69 3.95
N LEU A 120 -9.71 -6.76 3.24
CA LEU A 120 -9.34 -7.93 2.43
C LEU A 120 -9.10 -9.14 3.33
N LEU A 121 -8.28 -8.99 4.38
CA LEU A 121 -7.96 -10.10 5.28
C LEU A 121 -9.19 -10.70 5.97
N LEU A 122 -10.21 -9.90 6.31
CA LEU A 122 -11.48 -10.41 6.84
C LEU A 122 -12.18 -11.35 5.85
N GLU A 123 -12.17 -11.02 4.55
CA GLU A 123 -12.70 -11.88 3.49
C GLU A 123 -11.86 -13.15 3.34
N LEU A 124 -10.53 -13.03 3.27
CA LEU A 124 -9.62 -14.16 3.12
C LEU A 124 -9.71 -15.14 4.30
N TYR A 125 -9.78 -14.60 5.51
CA TYR A 125 -9.88 -15.39 6.74
C TYR A 125 -11.20 -16.17 6.78
N ASN A 126 -12.29 -15.55 6.30
CA ASN A 126 -13.55 -16.27 6.14
C ASN A 126 -13.40 -17.46 5.20
N ASP A 127 -12.80 -17.24 4.03
CA ASP A 127 -12.65 -18.24 2.98
C ASP A 127 -11.71 -19.38 3.42
N TYR A 128 -10.72 -19.07 4.25
CA TYR A 128 -9.90 -20.05 4.94
C TYR A 128 -10.73 -20.91 5.90
N LYS A 129 -11.54 -20.29 6.77
CA LYS A 129 -12.33 -21.04 7.77
C LYS A 129 -13.44 -21.89 7.16
N ILE A 130 -13.94 -21.58 5.97
CA ILE A 130 -14.94 -22.40 5.25
C ILE A 130 -14.31 -23.36 4.24
N GLY A 131 -12.97 -23.42 4.15
CA GLY A 131 -12.24 -24.40 3.33
C GLY A 131 -12.12 -24.06 1.84
N ILE A 132 -12.43 -22.83 1.42
CA ILE A 132 -12.18 -22.36 0.04
C ILE A 132 -10.70 -22.02 -0.16
N LEU A 133 -10.08 -21.40 0.84
CA LEU A 133 -8.68 -21.02 0.83
C LEU A 133 -7.85 -21.96 1.72
N SER A 134 -6.78 -22.54 1.18
CA SER A 134 -5.90 -23.39 1.98
C SER A 134 -5.10 -22.56 3.00
N LYS A 135 -4.68 -23.17 4.10
CA LYS A 135 -3.83 -22.50 5.11
C LYS A 135 -2.54 -21.96 4.49
N ASN A 136 -1.87 -22.76 3.66
CA ASN A 136 -0.59 -22.40 3.06
C ASN A 136 -0.74 -21.22 2.11
N ASP A 137 -1.77 -21.25 1.25
CA ASP A 137 -2.07 -20.12 0.35
C ASP A 137 -2.44 -18.87 1.14
N PHE A 138 -3.18 -19.01 2.24
CA PHE A 138 -3.53 -17.86 3.07
C PHE A 138 -2.30 -17.19 3.69
N ILE A 139 -1.39 -18.00 4.25
CA ILE A 139 -0.10 -17.50 4.77
C ILE A 139 0.69 -16.82 3.66
N GLU A 140 0.78 -17.44 2.48
CA GLU A 140 1.52 -16.87 1.34
C GLU A 140 0.92 -15.52 0.92
N ILE A 141 -0.41 -15.40 0.85
CA ILE A 141 -1.08 -14.13 0.54
C ILE A 141 -0.79 -13.06 1.62
N ILE A 142 -0.79 -13.43 2.91
CA ILE A 142 -0.42 -12.51 3.99
C ILE A 142 1.02 -12.02 3.80
N ARG A 143 1.95 -12.91 3.44
CA ARG A 143 3.36 -12.55 3.16
C ARG A 143 3.50 -11.69 1.90
N LEU A 144 2.68 -11.88 0.87
CA LEU A 144 2.64 -11.01 -0.29
C LEU A 144 2.12 -9.61 0.05
N ILE A 145 1.10 -9.49 0.90
CA ILE A 145 0.60 -8.20 1.41
C ILE A 145 1.70 -7.49 2.22
N GLU A 146 2.39 -8.21 3.10
CA GLU A 146 3.53 -7.71 3.86
C GLU A 146 4.64 -7.19 2.94
N SER A 147 5.05 -8.01 1.96
CA SER A 147 6.08 -7.71 0.97
C SER A 147 5.72 -6.48 0.14
N TYR A 148 4.50 -6.42 -0.37
CA TYR A 148 3.99 -5.30 -1.16
C TYR A 148 4.12 -3.97 -0.42
N VAL A 149 3.63 -3.92 0.82
CA VAL A 149 3.64 -2.68 1.61
C VAL A 149 5.05 -2.30 2.02
N PHE A 150 5.89 -3.26 2.41
CA PHE A 150 7.27 -2.97 2.77
C PHE A 150 8.10 -2.50 1.57
N ARG A 151 8.00 -3.18 0.43
CA ARG A 151 8.69 -2.79 -0.81
C ARG A 151 8.28 -1.39 -1.26
N ARG A 152 6.97 -1.09 -1.27
CA ARG A 152 6.47 0.27 -1.56
C ARG A 152 7.07 1.31 -0.62
N ALA A 153 7.11 1.00 0.68
CA ALA A 153 7.69 1.90 1.67
C ALA A 153 9.18 2.14 1.39
N VAL A 154 9.96 1.11 1.04
CA VAL A 154 11.40 1.21 0.70
C VAL A 154 11.64 1.91 -0.63
N CYS A 155 10.77 1.77 -1.62
CA CYS A 155 10.88 2.47 -2.92
C CYS A 155 10.24 3.86 -2.91
N GLY A 156 9.77 4.35 -1.75
CA GLY A 156 9.30 5.73 -1.60
C GLY A 156 7.92 5.98 -2.19
N ILE A 157 7.16 4.92 -2.46
CA ILE A 157 5.82 5.02 -3.03
C ILE A 157 4.83 5.43 -1.91
N PRO A 158 4.09 6.55 -2.08
CA PRO A 158 3.14 7.04 -1.07
C PRO A 158 2.08 6.01 -0.68
N THR A 159 1.58 6.06 0.55
CA THR A 159 0.60 5.08 1.09
C THR A 159 -0.85 5.38 0.74
N ASN A 160 -1.12 6.52 0.11
CA ASN A 160 -2.47 7.09 -0.05
C ASN A 160 -3.41 6.18 -0.87
N SER A 161 -2.86 5.36 -1.78
CA SER A 161 -3.64 4.41 -2.58
C SER A 161 -3.98 3.10 -1.86
N LEU A 162 -3.24 2.72 -0.80
CA LEU A 162 -3.34 1.38 -0.19
C LEU A 162 -4.76 1.06 0.29
N ASN A 163 -5.43 2.05 0.91
CA ASN A 163 -6.80 1.90 1.40
C ASN A 163 -7.77 1.47 0.27
N LYS A 164 -7.73 2.15 -0.87
CA LYS A 164 -8.58 1.82 -2.03
C LYS A 164 -8.15 0.49 -2.64
N THR A 165 -6.84 0.28 -2.81
CA THR A 165 -6.27 -0.95 -3.36
C THR A 165 -6.82 -2.19 -2.63
N PHE A 166 -6.70 -2.23 -1.31
CA PHE A 166 -7.16 -3.39 -0.53
C PHE A 166 -8.68 -3.47 -0.40
N ALA A 167 -9.40 -2.36 -0.39
CA ALA A 167 -10.86 -2.35 -0.38
C ALA A 167 -11.47 -2.97 -1.65
N SER A 168 -10.84 -2.76 -2.81
CA SER A 168 -11.31 -3.34 -4.08
C SER A 168 -10.68 -4.68 -4.45
N PHE A 169 -9.57 -5.06 -3.81
CA PHE A 169 -8.77 -6.24 -4.17
C PHE A 169 -9.59 -7.53 -4.27
N GLY A 170 -10.53 -7.74 -3.34
CA GLY A 170 -11.38 -8.93 -3.31
C GLY A 170 -12.14 -9.19 -4.60
N LYS A 171 -12.48 -8.13 -5.36
CA LYS A 171 -13.17 -8.24 -6.66
C LYS A 171 -12.34 -8.91 -7.75
N SER A 172 -11.02 -8.88 -7.62
CA SER A 172 -10.08 -9.46 -8.58
C SER A 172 -9.72 -10.91 -8.26
N ILE A 173 -10.18 -11.45 -7.13
CA ILE A 173 -9.86 -12.81 -6.69
C ILE A 173 -10.83 -13.81 -7.34
N ILE A 174 -10.27 -14.80 -8.03
CA ILE A 174 -10.97 -15.95 -8.59
C ILE A 174 -10.83 -17.10 -7.59
N LYS A 175 -11.92 -17.52 -6.95
CA LYS A 175 -11.87 -18.44 -5.80
C LYS A 175 -11.30 -19.81 -6.15
N GLU A 176 -11.54 -20.31 -7.36
CA GLU A 176 -11.00 -21.58 -7.87
C GLU A 176 -9.49 -21.52 -8.16
N LYS A 177 -8.95 -20.31 -8.32
CA LYS A 177 -7.55 -20.02 -8.63
C LYS A 177 -7.01 -18.98 -7.65
N TYR A 178 -7.24 -19.23 -6.36
CA TYR A 178 -7.14 -18.21 -5.32
C TYR A 178 -5.77 -17.52 -5.29
N LEU A 179 -4.70 -18.28 -5.02
CA LEU A 179 -3.34 -17.74 -4.95
C LEU A 179 -2.87 -17.18 -6.32
N GLU A 180 -3.18 -17.87 -7.42
CA GLU A 180 -2.81 -17.45 -8.78
C GLU A 180 -3.43 -16.09 -9.13
N SER A 181 -4.73 -15.90 -8.88
CA SER A 181 -5.41 -14.64 -9.16
C SER A 181 -4.92 -13.48 -8.29
N VAL A 182 -4.58 -13.74 -7.02
CA VAL A 182 -3.95 -12.74 -6.14
C VAL A 182 -2.59 -12.30 -6.68
N LYS A 183 -1.73 -13.27 -7.04
CA LYS A 183 -0.41 -12.98 -7.63
C LYS A 183 -0.54 -12.25 -8.97
N ALA A 184 -1.50 -12.64 -9.81
CA ALA A 184 -1.75 -12.01 -11.10
C ALA A 184 -2.22 -10.56 -10.91
N HIS A 185 -3.11 -10.31 -9.94
CA HIS A 185 -3.57 -8.96 -9.65
C HIS A 185 -2.43 -8.07 -9.16
N PHE A 186 -1.56 -8.55 -8.26
CA PHE A 186 -0.39 -7.79 -7.83
C PHE A 186 0.58 -7.47 -8.99
N ASN A 187 0.84 -8.43 -9.89
CA ASN A 187 1.69 -8.20 -11.07
C ASN A 187 1.10 -7.17 -12.05
N LYS A 188 -0.23 -7.13 -12.14
CA LYS A 188 -0.97 -6.17 -12.97
C LYS A 188 -1.10 -4.79 -12.35
N MET A 189 -0.71 -4.59 -11.09
CA MET A 189 -0.72 -3.26 -10.51
C MET A 189 0.46 -2.46 -11.05
N THR A 190 0.17 -1.24 -11.50
CA THR A 190 1.13 -0.38 -12.19
C THR A 190 1.19 1.01 -11.48
N SER A 191 2.20 1.83 -11.79
CA SER A 191 2.47 3.22 -11.32
C SER A 191 2.45 3.31 -9.80
N TYR A 192 1.72 4.24 -9.23
CA TYR A 192 1.62 4.51 -7.80
C TYR A 192 0.95 3.38 -7.00
N ARG A 193 0.37 2.36 -7.67
CA ARG A 193 -0.14 1.14 -7.05
C ARG A 193 0.78 -0.06 -7.28
N ARG A 194 1.82 0.06 -8.09
CA ARG A 194 2.64 -1.08 -8.50
C ARG A 194 3.28 -1.79 -7.32
N PHE A 195 3.53 -3.06 -7.53
CA PHE A 195 4.38 -3.86 -6.68
C PHE A 195 5.84 -3.66 -7.13
N PRO A 196 6.74 -3.04 -6.35
CA PRO A 196 8.12 -2.85 -6.78
C PRO A 196 8.82 -4.18 -7.05
N ASN A 197 9.46 -4.29 -8.22
CA ASN A 197 10.18 -5.49 -8.62
C ASN A 197 11.49 -5.66 -7.81
N ASP A 198 12.18 -6.78 -8.01
CA ASP A 198 13.40 -7.10 -7.25
C ASP A 198 14.54 -6.12 -7.49
N GLU A 199 14.74 -5.68 -8.73
CA GLU A 199 15.82 -4.76 -9.10
C GLU A 199 15.64 -3.40 -8.44
N GLU A 200 14.44 -2.83 -8.55
CA GLU A 200 14.10 -1.55 -7.94
C GLU A 200 14.17 -1.63 -6.40
N PHE A 201 13.62 -2.69 -5.82
CA PHE A 201 13.63 -2.87 -4.37
C PHE A 201 15.05 -2.98 -3.83
N VAL A 202 15.93 -3.75 -4.47
CA VAL A 202 17.34 -3.88 -4.05
C VAL A 202 18.08 -2.56 -4.19
N THR A 203 17.89 -1.85 -5.29
CA THR A 203 18.53 -0.55 -5.55
C THR A 203 18.18 0.44 -4.45
N GLU A 204 16.90 0.59 -4.13
CA GLU A 204 16.44 1.51 -3.09
C GLU A 204 16.84 1.03 -1.69
N LEU A 205 16.72 -0.26 -1.39
CA LEU A 205 17.07 -0.81 -0.07
C LEU A 205 18.54 -0.58 0.30
N THR A 206 19.44 -0.64 -0.67
CA THR A 206 20.89 -0.50 -0.45
C THR A 206 21.34 0.95 -0.29
N CYS A 207 20.61 1.91 -0.85
CA CYS A 207 20.99 3.33 -0.86
C CYS A 207 20.17 4.20 0.11
N ARG A 208 18.99 3.74 0.53
CA ARG A 208 18.08 4.54 1.35
C ARG A 208 18.54 4.69 2.80
N ASP A 209 18.20 5.84 3.40
CA ASP A 209 18.24 6.04 4.84
C ASP A 209 17.17 5.15 5.52
N LEU A 210 17.63 4.03 6.07
CA LEU A 210 16.81 3.06 6.81
C LEU A 210 16.81 3.31 8.31
N TYR A 211 17.61 4.26 8.79
CA TYR A 211 17.67 4.62 10.21
C TYR A 211 16.56 5.60 10.58
N ASN A 212 16.32 6.62 9.76
CA ASN A 212 15.22 7.59 9.95
C ASN A 212 13.90 7.11 9.32
N PHE A 213 13.90 5.89 8.79
CA PHE A 213 12.75 5.24 8.18
C PHE A 213 11.67 4.87 9.21
N ARG A 214 10.40 5.16 8.91
CA ARG A 214 9.24 4.88 9.79
C ARG A 214 9.20 3.42 10.25
N SER A 215 9.60 2.48 9.38
CA SER A 215 9.57 1.04 9.64
C SER A 215 10.97 0.49 10.00
N ARG A 216 11.86 1.29 10.59
CA ARG A 216 13.24 0.89 10.98
C ARG A 216 13.29 -0.38 11.85
N SER A 217 12.49 -0.43 12.92
CA SER A 217 12.53 -1.55 13.87
C SER A 217 11.94 -2.82 13.24
N TYR A 218 11.00 -2.63 12.31
CA TYR A 218 10.35 -3.72 11.61
C TYR A 218 11.34 -4.52 10.76
N TRP A 219 12.09 -3.87 9.88
CA TRP A 219 12.94 -4.59 8.92
C TRP A 219 14.09 -5.34 9.62
N LEU A 220 14.69 -4.74 10.66
CA LEU A 220 15.73 -5.39 11.47
C LEU A 220 15.22 -6.66 12.14
N ARG A 221 14.07 -6.58 12.83
CA ARG A 221 13.46 -7.75 13.46
C ARG A 221 13.11 -8.84 12.45
N ARG A 222 12.51 -8.46 11.31
CA ARG A 222 12.05 -9.39 10.30
C ARG A 222 13.22 -10.14 9.67
N LEU A 223 14.30 -9.44 9.32
CA LEU A 223 15.53 -10.09 8.84
C LEU A 223 16.16 -11.00 9.89
N GLU A 224 16.26 -10.54 11.14
CA GLU A 224 16.86 -11.31 12.25
C GLU A 224 16.10 -12.63 12.52
N ASN A 225 14.77 -12.59 12.40
CA ASN A 225 13.89 -13.70 12.72
C ASN A 225 13.42 -14.50 11.50
N HIS A 226 13.80 -14.12 10.28
CA HIS A 226 13.46 -14.87 9.08
C HIS A 226 14.17 -16.23 9.07
N ASP A 227 13.39 -17.30 8.80
CA ASP A 227 13.86 -18.69 8.77
C ASP A 227 14.56 -19.10 10.08
N ARG A 228 13.92 -18.78 11.21
CA ARG A 228 14.42 -19.10 12.55
C ARG A 228 13.34 -19.77 13.39
N LYS A 229 13.63 -20.99 13.84
CA LYS A 229 12.74 -21.74 14.76
C LYS A 229 12.73 -21.14 16.17
N GLU A 230 13.89 -20.67 16.62
CA GLU A 230 14.11 -20.02 17.92
C GLU A 230 14.19 -18.50 17.73
N ARG A 231 13.04 -17.82 17.79
CA ARG A 231 13.00 -16.36 17.59
C ARG A 231 13.77 -15.62 18.67
N VAL A 232 14.43 -14.55 18.28
CA VAL A 232 15.10 -13.61 19.18
C VAL A 232 14.16 -12.44 19.45
N ASN A 233 13.96 -12.15 20.73
CA ASN A 233 13.29 -10.93 21.13
C ASN A 233 14.21 -9.74 20.89
N VAL A 234 14.03 -9.06 19.75
CA VAL A 234 14.89 -7.93 19.39
C VAL A 234 14.62 -6.65 20.19
N SER A 235 13.54 -6.60 20.98
CA SER A 235 13.16 -5.39 21.74
C SER A 235 14.17 -5.01 22.83
N GLU A 236 15.02 -5.95 23.26
CA GLU A 236 16.10 -5.73 24.21
C GLU A 236 17.38 -5.20 23.55
N TYR A 237 17.42 -5.15 22.21
CA TYR A 237 18.58 -4.68 21.46
C TYR A 237 18.36 -3.25 20.97
N THR A 238 19.47 -2.55 20.79
CA THR A 238 19.49 -1.22 20.18
C THR A 238 20.04 -1.30 18.76
N ILE A 239 19.72 -0.30 17.94
CA ILE A 239 20.26 -0.16 16.59
C ILE A 239 21.67 0.42 16.70
N GLU A 240 22.65 -0.29 16.15
CA GLU A 240 24.05 0.11 16.06
C GLU A 240 24.40 0.61 14.67
N HIS A 241 25.15 1.72 14.62
CA HIS A 241 25.86 2.18 13.43
C HIS A 241 27.30 1.69 13.49
N ILE A 242 27.65 0.70 12.66
CA ILE A 242 28.98 0.10 12.70
C ILE A 242 30.05 1.17 12.43
N LEU A 243 29.90 1.89 11.30
CA LEU A 243 30.49 3.20 11.06
C LEU A 243 29.69 4.26 11.85
N PRO A 244 30.31 4.97 12.80
CA PRO A 244 29.60 5.94 13.63
C PRO A 244 28.99 7.10 12.86
N GLN A 245 27.94 7.67 13.44
CA GLN A 245 27.29 8.89 12.95
C GLN A 245 28.00 10.19 13.36
N ASN A 246 29.02 10.10 14.22
CA ASN A 246 29.76 11.26 14.69
C ASN A 246 30.58 11.88 13.54
N ASN A 247 30.45 13.19 13.35
CA ASN A 247 31.18 13.93 12.32
C ASN A 247 32.70 13.96 12.57
N ASP A 248 33.13 13.84 13.82
CA ASP A 248 34.55 13.81 14.17
C ASP A 248 35.05 12.36 14.30
N LEU A 249 35.11 11.65 13.18
CA LEU A 249 35.62 10.28 13.14
C LEU A 249 37.09 10.24 13.57
N ASN A 250 37.46 9.25 14.37
CA ASN A 250 38.86 9.04 14.76
C ASN A 250 39.76 8.72 13.54
N LEU A 251 41.08 8.78 13.74
CA LEU A 251 42.04 8.59 12.65
C LEU A 251 41.96 7.21 11.99
N ASP A 252 41.61 6.17 12.74
CA ASP A 252 41.54 4.80 12.19
C ASP A 252 40.35 4.64 11.25
N TRP A 253 39.20 5.24 11.59
CA TRP A 253 38.07 5.37 10.68
C TRP A 253 38.42 6.14 9.40
N ARG A 254 39.06 7.31 9.52
CA ARG A 254 39.47 8.11 8.35
C ARG A 254 40.46 7.37 7.47
N ARG A 255 41.41 6.64 8.06
CA ARG A 255 42.38 5.81 7.33
C ARG A 255 41.70 4.66 6.58
N ALA A 256 40.76 3.97 7.22
CA ALA A 256 40.05 2.86 6.61
C ALA A 256 39.14 3.29 5.45
N LEU A 257 38.48 4.45 5.58
CA LEU A 257 37.60 5.02 4.55
C LEU A 257 38.37 5.75 3.43
N GLY A 258 39.58 6.23 3.72
CA GLY A 258 40.43 6.90 2.74
C GLY A 258 40.16 8.41 2.58
N PRO A 259 40.65 9.05 1.51
CA PRO A 259 40.60 10.52 1.36
C PRO A 259 39.18 11.08 1.24
N ASP A 260 38.21 10.31 0.75
CA ASP A 260 36.81 10.71 0.59
C ASP A 260 35.92 10.29 1.79
N TRP A 261 36.51 10.05 2.96
CA TRP A 261 35.81 9.52 4.13
C TRP A 261 34.53 10.27 4.51
N GLU A 262 34.51 11.61 4.40
CA GLU A 262 33.34 12.44 4.72
C GLU A 262 32.15 12.10 3.81
N LYS A 263 32.41 11.98 2.50
CA LYS A 263 31.37 11.65 1.51
C LYS A 263 30.86 10.23 1.71
N ILE A 264 31.77 9.29 1.99
CA ILE A 264 31.43 7.88 2.23
C ILE A 264 30.58 7.77 3.49
N GLN A 265 30.97 8.43 4.57
CA GLN A 265 30.20 8.45 5.81
C GLN A 265 28.80 9.03 5.57
N GLN A 266 28.70 10.23 4.99
CA GLN A 266 27.42 10.87 4.71
C GLN A 266 26.49 9.99 3.87
N LYS A 267 27.04 9.27 2.89
CA LYS A 267 26.28 8.42 1.98
C LYS A 267 25.79 7.14 2.65
N TYR A 268 26.59 6.48 3.48
CA TYR A 268 26.29 5.12 3.94
C TYR A 268 26.02 4.97 5.44
N VAL A 269 26.17 6.01 6.25
CA VAL A 269 25.98 5.91 7.71
C VAL A 269 24.61 5.33 8.06
N HIS A 270 23.54 5.68 7.33
CA HIS A 270 22.17 5.24 7.61
C HIS A 270 21.65 4.14 6.67
N THR A 271 22.51 3.51 5.88
CA THR A 271 22.08 2.49 4.92
C THR A 271 22.09 1.08 5.52
N ILE A 272 21.42 0.15 4.86
CA ILE A 272 21.29 -1.25 5.31
C ILE A 272 22.63 -1.92 5.62
N GLY A 273 23.69 -1.58 4.88
CA GLY A 273 25.02 -2.16 5.07
C GLY A 273 25.64 -1.77 6.41
N ASN A 274 25.33 -0.59 6.93
CA ASN A 274 25.95 -0.05 8.14
C ASN A 274 25.15 -0.27 9.43
N LEU A 275 23.86 -0.60 9.31
CA LEU A 275 22.97 -0.76 10.45
C LEU A 275 22.92 -2.21 10.93
N THR A 276 22.91 -2.40 12.25
CA THR A 276 22.69 -3.71 12.86
C THR A 276 22.06 -3.61 14.25
N LEU A 277 21.88 -4.73 14.93
CA LEU A 277 21.41 -4.82 16.32
C LEU A 277 22.56 -5.21 17.26
N THR A 278 22.57 -4.60 18.46
CA THR A 278 23.48 -4.98 19.56
C THR A 278 22.91 -4.64 20.93
N GLY A 279 23.31 -5.41 21.94
CA GLY A 279 23.05 -5.10 23.36
C GLY A 279 24.14 -4.25 24.01
N TYR A 280 25.27 -4.02 23.31
CA TYR A 280 26.50 -3.40 23.85
C TYR A 280 26.83 -2.05 23.18
N ASN A 281 25.79 -1.32 22.75
CA ASN A 281 25.94 -0.10 21.94
C ASN A 281 26.72 0.99 22.71
N THR A 282 26.43 1.13 24.01
CA THR A 282 27.15 2.06 24.89
C THR A 282 28.65 1.75 24.95
N GLU A 283 29.03 0.48 25.01
CA GLU A 283 30.42 0.03 25.08
C GLU A 283 31.14 0.09 23.72
N TYR A 284 30.40 -0.03 22.62
CA TYR A 284 30.93 0.12 21.26
C TYR A 284 31.35 1.56 20.98
N SER A 285 30.45 2.53 21.23
CA SER A 285 30.72 3.96 21.03
C SER A 285 31.36 4.23 19.65
N ASP A 286 32.31 5.16 19.58
CA ASP A 286 33.03 5.54 18.36
C ASP A 286 34.32 4.72 18.14
N LYS A 287 34.47 3.58 18.83
CA LYS A 287 35.63 2.69 18.65
C LYS A 287 35.74 2.25 17.20
N PHE A 288 36.96 1.96 16.75
CA PHE A 288 37.15 1.41 15.41
C PHE A 288 36.55 0.00 15.33
N PHE A 289 36.21 -0.43 14.12
CA PHE A 289 35.49 -1.68 13.89
C PHE A 289 36.15 -2.90 14.53
N THR A 290 37.48 -3.04 14.44
CA THR A 290 38.19 -4.19 15.03
C THR A 290 38.05 -4.24 16.55
N ASP A 291 38.01 -3.09 17.21
CA ASP A 291 37.78 -3.02 18.66
C ASP A 291 36.35 -3.43 19.01
N LYS A 292 35.34 -2.95 18.25
CA LYS A 292 33.93 -3.37 18.40
C LYS A 292 33.76 -4.87 18.13
N ARG A 293 34.55 -5.43 17.20
CA ARG A 293 34.55 -6.85 16.84
C ARG A 293 35.13 -7.72 17.95
N ASP A 294 36.28 -7.33 18.50
CA ASP A 294 37.12 -8.18 19.35
C ASP A 294 36.94 -7.96 20.86
N MET A 295 36.26 -6.89 21.28
CA MET A 295 35.93 -6.70 22.68
C MET A 295 34.97 -7.78 23.22
N LYS A 296 34.95 -7.96 24.53
CA LYS A 296 33.98 -8.85 25.20
C LYS A 296 32.55 -8.40 24.88
N GLY A 297 31.71 -9.32 24.40
CA GLY A 297 30.37 -9.02 23.89
C GLY A 297 30.33 -8.42 22.48
N GLY A 298 31.50 -8.29 21.82
CA GLY A 298 31.66 -7.71 20.50
C GLY A 298 31.06 -8.53 19.36
N PHE A 299 31.20 -8.05 18.12
CA PHE A 299 30.62 -8.72 16.95
C PHE A 299 31.11 -10.17 16.75
N ARG A 300 32.30 -10.51 17.26
CA ARG A 300 32.84 -11.88 17.22
C ARG A 300 32.05 -12.85 18.12
N GLU A 301 31.48 -12.36 19.21
CA GLU A 301 30.70 -13.16 20.18
C GLU A 301 29.18 -13.02 19.98
N SER A 302 28.74 -12.21 19.01
CA SER A 302 27.32 -11.89 18.81
C SER A 302 26.51 -13.12 18.34
N PRO A 303 25.37 -13.44 19.00
CA PRO A 303 24.48 -14.53 18.60
C PRO A 303 23.50 -14.16 17.47
N LEU A 304 23.47 -12.89 17.07
CA LEU A 304 22.49 -12.37 16.11
C LEU A 304 22.82 -12.77 14.67
N LYS A 305 21.79 -13.18 13.91
CA LYS A 305 21.88 -13.53 12.50
C LYS A 305 22.34 -12.33 11.66
N LEU A 306 21.86 -11.13 11.97
CA LEU A 306 22.25 -9.89 11.31
C LEU A 306 23.76 -9.62 11.42
N ASN A 307 24.41 -10.03 12.51
CA ASN A 307 25.84 -9.82 12.73
C ASN A 307 26.74 -10.91 12.12
N ARG A 308 26.16 -11.93 11.47
CA ARG A 308 26.95 -12.98 10.82
C ARG A 308 27.87 -12.40 9.76
N GLY A 309 29.10 -12.91 9.72
CA GLY A 309 30.17 -12.45 8.83
C GLY A 309 31.01 -11.32 9.41
N LEU A 310 30.49 -10.50 10.34
CA LEU A 310 31.25 -9.39 10.94
C LEU A 310 32.48 -9.87 11.71
N ALA A 311 32.42 -11.05 12.33
CA ALA A 311 33.51 -11.66 13.09
C ALA A 311 34.81 -11.89 12.29
N ASN A 312 34.72 -12.00 10.96
CA ASN A 312 35.83 -12.38 10.09
C ASN A 312 36.40 -11.21 9.26
N LEU A 313 35.84 -10.01 9.40
CA LEU A 313 36.29 -8.84 8.66
C LEU A 313 37.42 -8.16 9.43
N GLU A 314 38.47 -7.72 8.75
CA GLU A 314 39.64 -7.07 9.38
C GLU A 314 39.58 -5.54 9.37
N THR A 315 38.63 -4.96 8.64
CA THR A 315 38.44 -3.51 8.55
C THR A 315 36.99 -3.18 8.23
N TRP A 316 36.65 -1.90 8.30
CA TRP A 316 35.36 -1.38 7.86
C TRP A 316 35.56 -0.16 6.99
N ASN A 317 35.40 -0.37 5.68
CA ASN A 317 35.57 0.62 4.63
C ASN A 317 34.35 0.61 3.69
N GLU A 318 34.34 1.46 2.66
CA GLU A 318 33.24 1.52 1.68
C GLU A 318 32.93 0.15 1.05
N GLU A 319 33.96 -0.58 0.61
CA GLU A 319 33.81 -1.91 0.00
C GLU A 319 33.08 -2.88 0.94
N THR A 320 33.47 -2.90 2.22
CA THR A 320 32.86 -3.77 3.23
C THR A 320 31.39 -3.41 3.48
N ILE A 321 31.07 -2.12 3.54
CA ILE A 321 29.69 -1.63 3.71
C ILE A 321 28.82 -2.06 2.52
N LEU A 322 29.31 -1.85 1.30
CA LEU A 322 28.61 -2.21 0.06
C LEU A 322 28.42 -3.72 -0.06
N GLN A 323 29.47 -4.51 0.21
CA GLN A 323 29.38 -5.97 0.13
C GLN A 323 28.38 -6.52 1.14
N ARG A 324 28.33 -5.95 2.34
CA ARG A 324 27.33 -6.31 3.34
C ARG A 324 25.92 -5.89 2.90
N ALA A 325 25.76 -4.69 2.34
CA ALA A 325 24.47 -4.22 1.84
C ALA A 325 23.92 -5.17 0.77
N GLU A 326 24.77 -5.63 -0.17
CA GLU A 326 24.40 -6.60 -1.20
C GLU A 326 23.94 -7.94 -0.59
N ASN A 327 24.68 -8.45 0.41
CA ASN A 327 24.33 -9.70 1.09
C ASN A 327 23.01 -9.60 1.84
N LEU A 328 22.77 -8.48 2.54
CA LEU A 328 21.50 -8.25 3.24
C LEU A 328 20.34 -8.05 2.25
N ALA A 329 20.58 -7.43 1.09
CA ALA A 329 19.58 -7.29 0.05
C ALA A 329 19.17 -8.66 -0.54
N LYS A 330 20.12 -9.58 -0.74
CA LYS A 330 19.82 -10.97 -1.14
C LYS A 330 18.94 -11.70 -0.12
N GLU A 331 19.19 -11.50 1.17
CA GLU A 331 18.32 -12.05 2.22
C GLU A 331 16.95 -11.36 2.25
N ALA A 332 16.89 -10.04 2.05
CA ALA A 332 15.66 -9.28 1.98
C ALA A 332 14.73 -9.75 0.85
N LEU A 333 15.27 -10.14 -0.31
CA LEU A 333 14.49 -10.73 -1.40
C LEU A 333 13.81 -12.05 -1.03
N LYS A 334 14.41 -12.84 -0.12
CA LYS A 334 13.79 -14.08 0.38
C LYS A 334 12.65 -13.78 1.35
N VAL A 335 12.77 -12.70 2.13
CA VAL A 335 11.79 -12.28 3.16
C VAL A 335 10.59 -11.60 2.51
N TRP A 336 10.83 -10.61 1.67
CA TRP A 336 9.82 -9.82 0.99
C TRP A 336 9.84 -10.20 -0.48
N GLN A 337 9.20 -11.32 -0.81
CA GLN A 337 9.22 -11.87 -2.17
C GLN A 337 8.33 -11.08 -3.12
N TYR A 338 8.74 -11.00 -4.39
CA TYR A 338 7.87 -10.55 -5.47
C TYR A 338 6.94 -11.70 -5.92
N PRO A 339 5.67 -11.44 -6.28
CA PRO A 339 4.75 -12.48 -6.73
C PRO A 339 5.21 -13.10 -8.06
N GLN A 340 5.83 -14.27 -8.00
CA GLN A 340 6.26 -15.00 -9.20
C GLN A 340 5.08 -15.74 -9.84
N LEU A 341 4.89 -15.54 -11.15
CA LEU A 341 3.94 -16.26 -12.00
C LEU A 341 4.54 -16.45 -13.40
N ASP A 342 4.17 -17.55 -14.05
CA ASP A 342 4.54 -17.77 -15.44
C ASP A 342 3.93 -16.70 -16.35
N GLN A 343 4.72 -16.21 -17.31
CA GLN A 343 4.31 -15.16 -18.23
C GLN A 343 3.04 -15.54 -19.02
N THR A 344 2.92 -16.81 -19.39
CA THR A 344 1.74 -17.35 -20.11
C THR A 344 0.46 -17.29 -19.26
N ILE A 345 0.58 -17.43 -17.94
CA ILE A 345 -0.55 -17.26 -17.00
C ILE A 345 -0.88 -15.78 -16.90
N LEU A 346 0.10 -14.90 -16.72
CA LEU A 346 -0.12 -13.45 -16.64
C LEU A 346 -0.87 -12.91 -17.87
N GLU A 347 -0.49 -13.35 -19.08
CA GLU A 347 -1.16 -12.99 -20.33
C GLU A 347 -2.64 -13.41 -20.38
N GLN A 348 -3.01 -14.54 -19.76
CA GLN A 348 -4.42 -14.97 -19.69
C GLN A 348 -5.26 -14.02 -18.84
N TYR A 349 -4.67 -13.46 -17.78
CA TYR A 349 -5.36 -12.44 -16.99
C TYR A 349 -5.46 -11.12 -17.75
N SER A 350 -4.46 -10.74 -18.56
CA SER A 350 -4.47 -9.49 -19.34
C SER A 350 -5.50 -9.48 -20.48
N LYS A 351 -5.68 -10.61 -21.19
CA LYS A 351 -6.62 -10.71 -22.32
C LYS A 351 -8.10 -10.50 -21.97
N LYS A 352 -8.46 -10.58 -20.68
CA LYS A 352 -9.86 -10.45 -20.24
C LYS A 352 -10.33 -8.99 -20.11
N GLU A 353 -9.42 -8.01 -20.23
CA GLU A 353 -9.68 -6.57 -20.03
C GLU A 353 -9.51 -5.73 -21.30
N GLU A 354 -9.26 -6.31 -22.48
CA GLU A 354 -9.46 -5.57 -23.74
C GLU A 354 -10.96 -5.35 -23.93
N THR A 355 -11.48 -4.23 -23.43
CA THR A 355 -12.68 -3.63 -23.99
C THR A 355 -12.40 -3.41 -25.47
N LEU A 356 -12.96 -4.27 -26.31
CA LEU A 356 -13.12 -4.02 -27.74
C LEU A 356 -13.89 -2.69 -27.86
N THR A 357 -13.19 -1.57 -27.91
CA THR A 357 -13.79 -0.31 -28.32
C THR A 357 -14.12 -0.47 -29.80
N GLU A 358 -15.41 -0.54 -30.12
CA GLU A 358 -15.92 -0.53 -31.50
C GLU A 358 -15.46 0.71 -32.29
N TYR A 359 -14.95 1.73 -31.59
CA TYR A 359 -14.52 3.01 -32.11
C TYR A 359 -13.00 3.15 -32.15
N SER A 360 -12.51 3.93 -33.12
CA SER A 360 -11.12 4.34 -33.28
C SER A 360 -11.05 5.87 -33.43
N ILE A 361 -9.84 6.42 -33.57
CA ILE A 361 -9.66 7.85 -33.89
C ILE A 361 -10.42 8.27 -35.17
N ASP A 362 -10.52 7.38 -36.15
CA ASP A 362 -11.22 7.62 -37.42
C ASP A 362 -12.75 7.69 -37.27
N SER A 363 -13.27 7.29 -36.10
CA SER A 363 -14.71 7.39 -35.79
C SER A 363 -15.17 8.82 -35.52
N TYR A 364 -14.25 9.78 -35.41
CA TYR A 364 -14.54 11.17 -35.06
C TYR A 364 -14.33 12.10 -36.26
N GLU A 365 -15.44 12.57 -36.86
CA GLU A 365 -15.44 13.41 -38.06
C GLU A 365 -14.47 14.61 -37.96
N TYR A 366 -14.44 15.29 -36.81
CA TYR A 366 -13.60 16.48 -36.58
C TYR A 366 -12.12 16.17 -36.29
N LEU A 367 -11.72 14.91 -36.21
CA LEU A 367 -10.31 14.50 -36.04
C LEU A 367 -9.67 13.98 -37.33
N ASN A 368 -10.42 13.94 -38.44
CA ASN A 368 -9.88 13.51 -39.72
C ASN A 368 -8.92 14.56 -40.31
N GLU A 369 -9.30 15.85 -40.24
CA GLU A 369 -8.54 16.99 -40.74
C GLU A 369 -8.91 18.30 -40.02
N GLY A 370 -8.05 19.31 -40.14
CA GLY A 370 -8.30 20.66 -39.65
C GLY A 370 -7.88 20.92 -38.21
N LYS A 371 -8.28 22.09 -37.70
CA LYS A 371 -7.76 22.66 -36.45
C LYS A 371 -8.00 21.79 -35.22
N ALA A 372 -9.14 21.09 -35.15
CA ALA A 372 -9.45 20.23 -34.02
C ALA A 372 -8.53 19.00 -33.93
N LYS A 373 -8.10 18.46 -35.08
CA LYS A 373 -7.08 17.40 -35.14
C LYS A 373 -5.73 17.88 -34.59
N ASP A 374 -5.26 19.04 -35.04
CA ASP A 374 -3.97 19.59 -34.59
C ASP A 374 -3.96 19.85 -33.08
N LEU A 375 -5.06 20.40 -32.55
CA LEU A 375 -5.25 20.57 -31.11
C LEU A 375 -5.28 19.24 -30.37
N PHE A 376 -5.94 18.22 -30.94
CA PHE A 376 -6.07 16.91 -30.33
C PHE A 376 -4.75 16.17 -30.27
N GLU A 377 -3.97 16.13 -31.35
CA GLU A 377 -2.67 15.45 -31.37
C GLU A 377 -1.70 16.05 -30.36
N LYS A 378 -1.68 17.39 -30.23
CA LYS A 378 -0.87 18.09 -29.24
C LYS A 378 -1.34 17.83 -27.82
N LEU A 379 -2.63 17.95 -27.55
CA LEU A 379 -3.21 17.64 -26.24
C LEU A 379 -2.95 16.17 -25.86
N ARG A 380 -3.21 15.23 -26.77
CA ARG A 380 -2.99 13.78 -26.59
C ARG A 380 -1.55 13.49 -26.18
N LYS A 381 -0.58 14.05 -26.90
CA LYS A 381 0.83 13.88 -26.59
C LYS A 381 1.17 14.36 -25.18
N GLU A 382 0.70 15.55 -24.81
CA GLU A 382 0.96 16.12 -23.48
C GLU A 382 0.26 15.31 -22.38
N VAL A 383 -1.02 14.96 -22.56
CA VAL A 383 -1.79 14.15 -21.60
C VAL A 383 -1.14 12.78 -21.38
N LEU A 384 -0.77 12.06 -22.45
CA LEU A 384 -0.09 10.76 -22.33
C LEU A 384 1.32 10.87 -21.74
N SER A 385 1.94 12.04 -21.76
CA SER A 385 3.23 12.28 -21.10
C SER A 385 3.12 12.58 -19.60
N LEU A 386 1.91 12.86 -19.10
CA LEU A 386 1.69 13.16 -17.68
C LEU A 386 1.91 11.96 -16.79
N ASP A 387 1.49 10.79 -17.24
CA ASP A 387 1.68 9.52 -16.55
C ASP A 387 1.67 8.38 -17.58
N PRO A 388 2.65 7.45 -17.55
CA PRO A 388 2.77 6.36 -18.52
C PRO A 388 1.58 5.39 -18.52
N GLU A 389 0.67 5.48 -17.55
CA GLU A 389 -0.49 4.58 -17.40
C GLU A 389 -1.80 5.18 -17.82
N ILE A 390 -1.78 6.42 -18.30
CA ILE A 390 -2.95 6.98 -18.91
C ILE A 390 -3.27 6.14 -20.14
N SER A 391 -4.37 5.40 -20.02
CA SER A 391 -4.98 4.67 -21.13
C SER A 391 -5.88 5.62 -21.92
N GLU A 392 -5.90 5.44 -23.23
CA GLU A 392 -6.78 6.15 -24.15
C GLU A 392 -7.87 5.20 -24.65
N GLU A 393 -9.12 5.54 -24.41
CA GLU A 393 -10.27 4.74 -24.79
C GLU A 393 -11.20 5.54 -25.71
N TYR A 394 -11.46 5.00 -26.91
CA TYR A 394 -12.38 5.61 -27.87
C TYR A 394 -13.81 5.14 -27.61
N LEU A 395 -14.69 6.05 -27.19
CA LEU A 395 -16.11 5.76 -27.01
C LEU A 395 -16.93 6.33 -28.17
N LYS A 396 -18.25 6.16 -28.15
CA LYS A 396 -19.10 6.61 -29.26
C LYS A 396 -19.07 8.12 -29.50
N LEU A 397 -18.91 8.91 -28.43
CA LEU A 397 -19.10 10.37 -28.45
C LEU A 397 -17.91 11.16 -27.91
N TYR A 398 -16.95 10.50 -27.27
CA TYR A 398 -15.81 11.14 -26.63
C TYR A 398 -14.65 10.17 -26.44
N ILE A 399 -13.45 10.72 -26.36
CA ILE A 399 -12.21 9.98 -26.11
C ILE A 399 -11.87 10.16 -24.64
N ALA A 400 -11.76 9.06 -23.91
CA ALA A 400 -11.49 9.08 -22.48
C ALA A 400 -10.00 8.81 -22.23
N TYR A 401 -9.36 9.67 -21.45
CA TYR A 401 -8.04 9.41 -20.87
C TYR A 401 -8.22 8.94 -19.43
N LYS A 402 -7.80 7.72 -19.10
CA LYS A 402 -8.10 7.07 -17.83
C LYS A 402 -6.84 6.60 -17.11
N LEU A 403 -6.83 6.80 -15.79
CA LEU A 403 -5.97 6.08 -14.84
C LEU A 403 -6.84 5.01 -14.15
N GLU A 404 -7.15 5.17 -12.85
CA GLU A 404 -8.17 4.34 -12.18
C GLU A 404 -9.58 4.65 -12.69
N THR A 405 -9.81 5.94 -12.92
CA THR A 405 -11.04 6.50 -13.48
C THR A 405 -10.68 7.49 -14.58
N ASN A 406 -11.66 7.98 -15.34
CA ASN A 406 -11.46 9.06 -16.30
C ASN A 406 -10.71 10.21 -15.61
N VAL A 407 -9.70 10.76 -16.27
CA VAL A 407 -8.95 11.95 -15.84
C VAL A 407 -9.47 13.15 -16.63
N VAL A 408 -9.53 12.99 -17.95
CA VAL A 408 -10.10 13.97 -18.86
C VAL A 408 -10.77 13.26 -20.03
N ASP A 409 -11.96 13.73 -20.37
CA ASP A 409 -12.73 13.28 -21.52
C ASP A 409 -12.73 14.36 -22.61
N VAL A 410 -12.45 13.96 -23.84
CA VAL A 410 -12.32 14.87 -24.99
C VAL A 410 -13.47 14.64 -25.96
N VAL A 411 -14.25 15.69 -26.21
CA VAL A 411 -15.28 15.74 -27.24
C VAL A 411 -14.79 16.65 -28.38
N PRO A 412 -14.38 16.08 -29.52
CA PRO A 412 -14.02 16.87 -30.69
C PRO A 412 -15.21 17.67 -31.22
N GLN A 413 -14.98 18.92 -31.62
CA GLN A 413 -15.93 19.79 -32.33
C GLN A 413 -15.21 20.41 -33.53
N LYS A 414 -15.95 21.04 -34.45
CA LYS A 414 -15.45 21.55 -35.74
C LYS A 414 -14.05 22.22 -35.69
N ASP A 415 -13.85 23.18 -34.78
CA ASP A 415 -12.63 23.99 -34.70
C ASP A 415 -12.01 24.04 -33.29
N LYS A 416 -12.46 23.16 -32.39
CA LYS A 416 -12.13 23.19 -30.95
C LYS A 416 -12.37 21.84 -30.29
N LEU A 417 -11.78 21.64 -29.13
CA LEU A 417 -12.04 20.49 -28.27
C LEU A 417 -12.82 20.93 -27.04
N LYS A 418 -13.89 20.22 -26.72
CA LYS A 418 -14.55 20.36 -25.42
C LYS A 418 -14.00 19.29 -24.49
N LEU A 419 -13.57 19.70 -23.30
CA LEU A 419 -12.92 18.84 -22.32
C LEU A 419 -13.78 18.76 -21.06
N TYR A 420 -13.89 17.56 -20.51
CA TYR A 420 -14.47 17.34 -19.18
C TYR A 420 -13.40 16.77 -18.27
N ILE A 421 -13.00 17.53 -17.24
CA ILE A 421 -11.96 17.11 -16.29
C ILE A 421 -12.64 16.46 -15.09
N ASN A 422 -12.21 15.25 -14.74
CA ASN A 422 -12.79 14.49 -13.64
C ASN A 422 -12.22 14.91 -12.29
N ILE A 423 -12.70 16.04 -11.81
CA ILE A 423 -12.43 16.63 -10.49
C ILE A 423 -13.67 17.45 -10.11
N LYS A 424 -14.00 17.54 -8.81
CA LYS A 424 -15.11 18.40 -8.39
C LYS A 424 -14.79 19.86 -8.69
N TYR A 425 -15.76 20.62 -9.17
CA TYR A 425 -15.58 22.02 -9.54
C TYR A 425 -15.00 22.87 -8.40
N ASN A 426 -15.46 22.65 -7.17
CA ASN A 426 -14.98 23.38 -5.99
C ASN A 426 -13.59 22.94 -5.48
N GLU A 427 -13.03 21.86 -6.03
CA GLU A 427 -11.70 21.37 -5.69
C GLU A 427 -10.65 21.76 -6.73
N LEU A 428 -11.06 22.39 -7.84
CA LEU A 428 -10.19 22.81 -8.93
C LEU A 428 -9.66 24.23 -8.68
N ASN A 429 -8.35 24.41 -8.84
CA ASN A 429 -7.73 25.73 -8.93
C ASN A 429 -7.67 26.18 -10.40
N ASP A 430 -8.63 27.02 -10.79
CA ASP A 430 -8.79 27.60 -12.15
C ASP A 430 -8.55 29.13 -12.11
N PRO A 431 -7.29 29.60 -12.03
CA PRO A 431 -7.00 31.03 -11.87
C PRO A 431 -7.36 31.88 -13.10
N LYS A 432 -7.58 31.28 -14.27
CA LYS A 432 -8.07 31.99 -15.47
C LYS A 432 -9.59 32.00 -15.59
N GLU A 433 -10.32 31.33 -14.70
CA GLU A 433 -11.80 31.22 -14.71
C GLU A 433 -12.34 30.74 -16.07
N LEU A 434 -11.65 29.79 -16.71
CA LEU A 434 -12.06 29.23 -18.02
C LEU A 434 -12.97 28.00 -17.89
N CYS A 435 -13.14 27.49 -16.68
CA CYS A 435 -13.93 26.30 -16.39
C CYS A 435 -15.36 26.61 -15.95
N ARG A 436 -16.26 25.71 -16.32
CA ARG A 436 -17.68 25.75 -15.94
C ARG A 436 -18.07 24.53 -15.12
N ASP A 437 -18.83 24.76 -14.05
CA ASP A 437 -19.45 23.69 -13.26
C ASP A 437 -20.57 23.03 -14.08
N VAL A 438 -20.42 21.73 -14.32
CA VAL A 438 -21.40 20.88 -15.00
C VAL A 438 -21.87 19.71 -14.14
N SER A 439 -21.58 19.70 -12.83
CA SER A 439 -21.97 18.63 -11.88
C SER A 439 -23.48 18.34 -11.81
N GLN A 440 -24.32 19.29 -12.23
CA GLN A 440 -25.78 19.17 -12.29
C GLN A 440 -26.34 19.18 -13.72
N THR A 441 -25.48 19.10 -14.74
CA THR A 441 -25.84 19.17 -16.15
C THR A 441 -25.53 17.84 -16.84
N GLY A 442 -26.43 17.32 -17.67
CA GLY A 442 -26.13 16.15 -18.49
C GLY A 442 -25.07 16.47 -19.55
N HIS A 443 -23.99 15.69 -19.58
CA HIS A 443 -22.90 15.85 -20.56
C HIS A 443 -22.26 14.52 -20.95
N TRP A 444 -21.37 14.55 -21.94
CA TRP A 444 -20.59 13.39 -22.39
C TRP A 444 -19.28 13.33 -21.63
N GLY A 445 -19.05 12.26 -20.86
CA GLY A 445 -17.90 12.15 -19.96
C GLY A 445 -18.31 12.19 -18.48
N ASN A 446 -17.35 11.97 -17.59
CA ASN A 446 -17.60 11.71 -16.17
C ASN A 446 -17.16 12.86 -15.22
N GLY A 447 -16.70 14.00 -15.74
CA GLY A 447 -16.15 15.09 -14.91
C GLY A 447 -17.08 16.28 -14.67
N ASP A 448 -17.02 16.86 -13.46
CA ASP A 448 -17.83 18.02 -13.04
C ASP A 448 -17.37 19.37 -13.66
N VAL A 449 -16.23 19.38 -14.37
CA VAL A 449 -15.57 20.58 -14.88
C VAL A 449 -15.56 20.54 -16.42
N GLU A 450 -16.23 21.49 -17.07
CA GLU A 450 -16.19 21.69 -18.52
C GLU A 450 -15.24 22.84 -18.89
N LEU A 451 -14.43 22.67 -19.94
CA LEU A 451 -13.70 23.77 -20.59
C LEU A 451 -13.58 23.56 -22.10
N ILE A 452 -13.29 24.64 -22.83
CA ILE A 452 -13.15 24.63 -24.29
C ILE A 452 -11.72 25.00 -24.67
N LEU A 453 -11.01 24.08 -25.34
CA LEU A 453 -9.70 24.31 -25.93
C LEU A 453 -9.85 24.70 -27.40
N SER A 454 -9.59 25.98 -27.71
CA SER A 454 -9.70 26.53 -29.09
C SER A 454 -8.37 27.08 -29.63
N SER A 455 -7.31 27.09 -28.83
CA SER A 455 -5.98 27.62 -29.18
C SER A 455 -4.88 26.76 -28.58
N GLU A 456 -3.75 26.64 -29.27
CA GLU A 456 -2.60 25.89 -28.77
C GLU A 456 -1.95 26.55 -27.54
N GLU A 457 -2.07 27.87 -27.43
CA GLU A 457 -1.52 28.66 -26.32
C GLU A 457 -2.12 28.26 -24.96
N ASP A 458 -3.33 27.69 -24.96
CA ASP A 458 -4.02 27.26 -23.74
C ASP A 458 -3.70 25.80 -23.36
N ILE A 459 -2.98 25.03 -24.18
CA ILE A 459 -2.68 23.62 -23.89
C ILE A 459 -1.94 23.49 -22.57
N ALA A 460 -0.90 24.29 -22.32
CA ALA A 460 -0.16 24.24 -21.06
C ALA A 460 -1.05 24.52 -19.85
N TYR A 461 -2.06 25.38 -20.01
CA TYR A 461 -3.04 25.66 -18.96
C TYR A 461 -3.96 24.48 -18.70
N VAL A 462 -4.53 23.90 -19.76
CA VAL A 462 -5.36 22.69 -19.67
C VAL A 462 -4.60 21.56 -18.97
N ILE A 463 -3.34 21.35 -19.34
CA ILE A 463 -2.49 20.31 -18.77
C ILE A 463 -2.30 20.48 -17.26
N ASN A 464 -2.19 21.72 -16.75
CA ASN A 464 -2.13 21.97 -15.31
C ASN A 464 -3.45 21.60 -14.60
N LEU A 465 -4.61 21.80 -15.23
CA LEU A 465 -5.90 21.38 -14.68
C LEU A 465 -6.03 19.84 -14.67
N VAL A 466 -5.58 19.18 -15.75
CA VAL A 466 -5.55 17.71 -15.84
C VAL A 466 -4.62 17.12 -14.77
N ARG A 467 -3.46 17.72 -14.52
CA ARG A 467 -2.55 17.32 -13.43
C ARG A 467 -3.23 17.35 -12.06
N GLN A 468 -4.03 18.37 -11.76
CA GLN A 468 -4.78 18.44 -10.50
C GLN A 468 -5.77 17.26 -10.36
N ALA A 469 -6.45 16.86 -11.44
CA ALA A 469 -7.32 15.69 -11.44
C ALA A 469 -6.55 14.39 -11.19
N ILE A 470 -5.37 14.24 -11.79
CA ILE A 470 -4.46 13.11 -11.54
C ILE A 470 -4.01 13.07 -10.07
N GLU A 471 -3.55 14.20 -9.53
CA GLU A 471 -3.12 14.33 -8.12
C GLU A 471 -4.23 13.98 -7.14
N LYS A 472 -5.48 14.34 -7.46
CA LYS A 472 -6.67 13.97 -6.68
C LYS A 472 -6.95 12.48 -6.73
N GLN A 473 -6.78 11.83 -7.89
CA GLN A 473 -6.86 10.37 -7.97
C GLN A 473 -5.77 9.69 -7.11
N TYR A 474 -4.57 10.28 -7.04
CA TYR A 474 -3.46 9.83 -6.18
C TYR A 474 -3.67 10.09 -4.68
N GLY A 475 -4.75 10.77 -4.29
CA GLY A 475 -5.12 10.95 -2.89
C GLY A 475 -4.27 11.99 -2.15
N ASN A 476 -3.60 12.92 -2.84
CA ASN A 476 -2.91 14.06 -2.20
C ASN A 476 -3.89 15.14 -1.65
N GLY A 477 -5.11 14.74 -1.29
CA GLY A 477 -6.15 15.58 -0.73
C GLY A 477 -6.11 15.71 0.80
N GLU A 478 -5.08 15.22 1.48
CA GLU A 478 -4.83 15.55 2.88
C GLU A 478 -3.93 16.80 2.93
N SER A 479 -4.60 17.96 2.90
CA SER A 479 -4.01 19.20 3.40
C SER A 479 -4.10 19.19 4.93
N ILE A 480 -2.90 19.23 5.54
CA ILE A 480 -2.54 19.49 6.95
C ILE A 480 -2.66 18.29 7.90
#